data_AF-A0A9X7WJM9-F1
#
_entry.id   AF-A0A9X7WJM9-F1
#
_cell.length_a   1.000
_cell.length_b   1.000
_cell.length_c   1.000
_cell.angle_alpha   90.00
_cell.angle_beta   90.00
_cell.angle_gamma   90.00
#
_symmetry.space_group_name_H-M   'P 1'
#
loop_
_entity.id
_entity.type
_entity.pdbx_description
1 polymer ?
#
loop_
_entity_poly.entity_id
_entity_poly.type
_entity_poly.pdbx_seq_one_letter_code
_entity_poly.pdbx_strand_id
1 'polypeptide(L)'
;MEVMHVTVRIAAPLLATAALTAAPAAHADDASYLARVNAAPVAIPVADHVKVTSGHYICAELRMYGHTGTYRSGISPGDLVRQLTNTFYYSPEAADVQIQAAQAELCPETLRP
;
A
#
# COMPACT_ATOMS: atom_id res chain seq x y z
N MET A 1 -8.54 8.43 -72.45
CA MET A 1 -8.90 7.16 -71.80
C MET A 1 -7.89 6.94 -70.69
N GLU A 2 -8.18 7.45 -69.50
CA GLU A 2 -7.35 7.27 -68.30
C GLU A 2 -8.01 6.19 -67.43
N VAL A 3 -7.27 5.14 -67.12
CA VAL A 3 -7.70 4.09 -66.20
C VAL A 3 -7.14 4.42 -64.82
N MET A 4 -7.87 5.26 -64.08
CA MET A 4 -7.49 5.66 -62.73
C MET A 4 -7.85 4.54 -61.75
N HIS A 5 -6.85 3.77 -61.32
CA HIS A 5 -6.99 2.69 -60.35
C HIS A 5 -7.30 3.28 -58.96
N VAL A 6 -8.56 3.11 -58.52
CA VAL A 6 -8.99 3.44 -57.16
C VAL A 6 -8.34 2.46 -56.20
N THR A 7 -7.27 2.89 -55.52
CA THR A 7 -6.65 2.11 -54.45
C THR A 7 -7.36 2.46 -53.15
N VAL A 8 -8.35 1.65 -52.76
CA VAL A 8 -9.05 1.79 -51.47
C VAL A 8 -8.05 1.47 -50.36
N ARG A 9 -7.53 2.51 -49.70
CA ARG A 9 -6.80 2.36 -48.45
C ARG A 9 -7.82 2.12 -47.34
N ILE A 10 -8.00 0.86 -46.97
CA ILE A 10 -8.75 0.47 -45.78
C ILE A 10 -7.98 1.02 -44.58
N ALA A 11 -8.46 2.12 -44.01
CA ALA A 11 -7.99 2.61 -42.73
C ALA A 11 -8.35 1.55 -41.68
N ALA A 12 -7.35 0.81 -41.22
CA ALA A 12 -7.51 -0.06 -40.07
C ALA A 12 -7.98 0.82 -38.90
N PRO A 13 -9.15 0.57 -38.30
CA PRO A 13 -9.50 1.23 -37.06
C PRO A 13 -8.51 0.71 -36.03
N LEU A 14 -7.51 1.54 -35.71
CA LEU A 14 -6.76 1.41 -34.47
C LEU A 14 -7.81 1.49 -33.38
N LEU A 15 -8.23 0.31 -32.91
CA LEU A 15 -8.93 0.12 -31.66
C LEU A 15 -7.99 0.69 -30.59
N ALA A 16 -8.12 1.99 -30.35
CA ALA A 16 -7.65 2.60 -29.14
C ALA A 16 -8.44 1.94 -28.02
N THR A 17 -7.88 0.87 -27.49
CA THR A 17 -8.19 0.39 -26.15
C THR A 17 -7.88 1.55 -25.23
N ALA A 18 -8.86 2.42 -25.03
CA ALA A 18 -8.99 3.19 -23.82
C ALA A 18 -9.19 2.17 -22.70
N ALA A 19 -8.10 1.50 -22.33
CA ALA A 19 -7.92 1.02 -20.99
C ALA A 19 -7.95 2.30 -20.16
N LEU A 20 -9.14 2.69 -19.72
CA LEU A 20 -9.26 3.19 -18.37
C LEU A 20 -8.72 2.04 -17.53
N THR A 21 -7.41 2.00 -17.34
CA THR A 21 -6.84 1.53 -16.10
C THR A 21 -7.59 2.37 -15.08
N ALA A 22 -8.65 1.79 -14.50
CA ALA A 22 -9.07 2.20 -13.19
C ALA A 22 -7.78 2.13 -12.39
N ALA A 23 -7.11 3.28 -12.22
CA ALA A 23 -5.97 3.37 -11.35
C ALA A 23 -6.52 2.83 -10.03
N PRO A 24 -6.05 1.67 -9.57
CA PRO A 24 -6.59 1.10 -8.35
C PRO A 24 -6.42 2.19 -7.30
N ALA A 25 -7.51 2.48 -6.58
CA ALA A 25 -7.58 3.57 -5.61
C ALA A 25 -6.26 3.59 -4.83
N ALA A 26 -5.45 4.65 -5.04
CA ALA A 26 -4.06 4.77 -4.65
C ALA A 26 -3.61 3.70 -3.62
N HIS A 27 -3.10 2.57 -4.12
CA HIS A 27 -2.35 1.65 -3.26
C HIS A 27 -1.09 2.42 -2.85
N ALA A 28 -1.16 2.98 -1.67
CA ALA A 28 -0.02 3.11 -0.80
C ALA A 28 0.61 1.68 -0.77
N ASP A 29 1.69 1.50 -1.53
CA ASP A 29 2.03 0.24 -2.20
C ASP A 29 2.90 -0.66 -1.32
N ASP A 30 2.57 -1.95 -1.23
CA ASP A 30 3.30 -2.93 -0.43
C ASP A 30 4.80 -2.93 -0.76
N ALA A 31 5.19 -2.65 -2.01
CA ALA A 31 6.60 -2.54 -2.39
C ALA A 31 7.25 -1.27 -1.84
N SER A 32 6.52 -0.15 -1.77
CA SER A 32 7.01 1.09 -1.13
C SER A 32 7.21 0.90 0.37
N TYR A 33 6.23 0.26 1.03
CA TYR A 33 6.34 -0.14 2.42
C TYR A 33 7.55 -1.06 2.66
N LEU A 34 7.69 -2.12 1.85
CA LEU A 34 8.82 -3.05 1.95
C LEU A 34 10.16 -2.36 1.71
N ALA A 35 10.24 -1.46 0.72
CA ALA A 35 11.45 -0.69 0.45
C ALA A 35 11.84 0.16 1.65
N ARG A 36 10.86 0.83 2.29
CA ARG A 36 11.09 1.65 3.49
C ARG A 36 11.52 0.80 4.68
N VAL A 37 10.89 -0.34 4.92
CA VAL A 37 11.27 -1.27 6.01
C VAL A 37 12.67 -1.84 5.77
N ASN A 38 12.99 -2.24 4.53
CA ASN A 38 14.30 -2.82 4.20
C ASN A 38 15.43 -1.78 4.15
N ALA A 39 15.11 -0.50 3.96
CA ALA A 39 16.07 0.60 4.04
C ALA A 39 16.36 1.05 5.49
N ALA A 40 15.57 0.59 6.47
CA ALA A 40 15.76 0.96 7.86
C ALA A 40 17.04 0.32 8.44
N PRO A 41 17.73 0.99 9.39
CA PRO A 41 18.95 0.45 10.01
C PRO A 41 18.68 -0.73 10.96
N VAL A 42 17.41 -1.03 11.24
CA VAL A 42 16.98 -2.11 12.13
C VAL A 42 16.63 -3.34 11.30
N ALA A 43 17.35 -4.42 11.52
CA ALA A 43 17.07 -5.69 10.84
C ALA A 43 15.79 -6.33 11.37
N ILE A 44 14.86 -6.67 10.48
CA ILE A 44 13.65 -7.43 10.79
C ILE A 44 13.73 -8.77 10.03
N PRO A 45 14.26 -9.85 10.66
CA PRO A 45 14.63 -11.10 9.98
C PRO A 45 13.42 -12.01 9.74
N VAL A 46 12.40 -11.48 9.06
CA VAL A 46 11.22 -12.22 8.62
C VAL A 46 11.08 -12.08 7.10
N ALA A 47 10.37 -13.02 6.48
CA ALA A 47 10.14 -12.97 5.05
C ALA A 47 9.32 -11.74 4.65
N ASP A 48 9.53 -11.21 3.44
CA ASP A 48 8.89 -9.95 3.02
C ASP A 48 7.36 -10.01 3.06
N HIS A 49 6.74 -11.14 2.69
CA HIS A 49 5.28 -11.30 2.80
C HIS A 49 4.76 -11.20 4.25
N VAL A 50 5.57 -11.58 5.24
CA VAL A 50 5.25 -11.43 6.67
C VAL A 50 5.35 -9.96 7.08
N LYS A 51 6.34 -9.22 6.57
CA LYS A 51 6.45 -7.77 6.80
C LYS A 51 5.23 -7.05 6.25
N VAL A 52 4.81 -7.37 5.03
CA VAL A 52 3.61 -6.77 4.39
C VAL A 52 2.35 -7.07 5.19
N THR A 53 2.17 -8.34 5.58
CA THR A 53 1.03 -8.75 6.44
C THR A 53 1.03 -7.99 7.76
N SER A 54 2.21 -7.80 8.37
CA SER A 54 2.39 -7.03 9.60
C SER A 54 2.07 -5.54 9.39
N GLY A 55 2.44 -4.96 8.25
CA GLY A 55 2.11 -3.58 7.88
C GLY A 55 0.60 -3.33 7.78
N HIS A 56 -0.14 -4.23 7.14
CA HIS A 56 -1.60 -4.13 7.09
C HIS A 56 -2.26 -4.34 8.45
N TYR A 57 -1.73 -5.28 9.25
CA TYR A 57 -2.18 -5.49 10.62
C TYR A 57 -2.01 -4.22 11.48
N ILE A 58 -0.85 -3.58 11.40
CA ILE A 58 -0.56 -2.29 12.03
C ILE A 58 -1.57 -1.23 11.61
N CYS A 59 -1.84 -1.11 10.31
CA CYS A 59 -2.82 -0.15 9.82
C CYS A 59 -4.25 -0.42 10.33
N ALA A 60 -4.62 -1.68 10.53
CA ALA A 60 -5.90 -2.06 11.13
C ALA A 60 -5.96 -1.72 12.63
N GLU A 61 -4.87 -1.89 13.38
CA GLU A 61 -4.81 -1.54 14.80
C GLU A 61 -4.81 -0.02 15.01
N LEU A 62 -4.12 0.73 14.14
CA LEU A 62 -4.11 2.20 14.15
C LEU A 62 -5.47 2.81 13.75
N ARG A 63 -6.33 2.04 13.08
CA ARG A 63 -7.68 2.46 12.68
C ARG A 63 -8.74 1.56 13.28
N MET A 64 -9.43 2.00 14.32
CA MET A 64 -10.67 1.33 14.70
C MET A 64 -11.78 1.68 13.71
N TYR A 65 -12.17 0.71 12.87
CA TYR A 65 -13.45 0.76 12.19
C TYR A 65 -14.55 0.50 13.22
N GLY A 66 -15.32 1.53 13.57
CA GLY A 66 -16.59 1.30 14.25
C GLY A 66 -17.52 0.49 13.34
N HIS A 67 -18.40 -0.35 13.90
CA HIS A 67 -19.45 -1.06 13.15
C HIS A 67 -20.31 -0.16 12.24
N THR A 68 -20.29 1.14 12.49
CA THR A 68 -21.03 2.18 11.74
C THR A 68 -20.23 2.81 10.59
N GLY A 69 -19.02 2.33 10.28
CA GLY A 69 -18.17 2.88 9.22
C GLY A 69 -17.52 4.23 9.56
N THR A 70 -17.58 4.65 10.83
CA THR A 70 -16.86 5.84 11.29
C THR A 70 -15.44 5.48 11.70
N TYR A 71 -14.47 6.23 11.15
CA TYR A 71 -13.07 6.16 11.57
C TYR A 71 -12.95 6.69 13.00
N ARG A 72 -12.49 5.85 13.92
CA ARG A 72 -12.01 6.28 15.24
C ARG A 72 -10.51 6.07 15.31
N SER A 73 -9.83 6.93 16.06
CA SER A 73 -8.44 6.72 16.45
C SER A 73 -8.33 5.33 17.09
N GLY A 74 -7.53 4.46 16.48
CA GLY A 74 -7.27 3.11 16.99
C GLY A 74 -6.30 3.14 18.18
N ILE A 75 -5.53 2.07 18.34
CA ILE A 75 -4.50 1.96 19.36
C ILE A 75 -3.44 3.06 19.13
N SER A 76 -2.97 3.70 20.20
CA SER A 76 -1.88 4.67 20.10
C SER A 76 -0.61 3.99 19.58
N PRO A 77 0.24 4.66 18.77
CA PRO A 77 1.49 4.06 18.30
C PRO A 77 2.35 3.46 19.42
N GLY A 78 2.44 4.11 20.59
CA GLY A 78 3.18 3.61 21.75
C GLY A 78 2.58 2.34 22.36
N ASP A 79 1.25 2.23 22.44
CA ASP A 79 0.59 1.00 22.88
C ASP A 79 0.75 -0.12 21.84
N LEU A 80 0.76 0.23 20.56
CA LEU A 80 0.97 -0.72 19.47
C LEU A 80 2.40 -1.27 19.50
N VAL A 81 3.42 -0.46 19.80
CA VAL A 81 4.79 -0.95 20.03
C VAL A 81 4.77 -2.04 21.10
N ARG A 82 4.16 -1.77 22.27
CA ARG A 82 4.07 -2.74 23.37
C ARG A 82 3.34 -4.03 22.96
N GLN A 83 2.30 -3.93 22.15
CA GLN A 83 1.58 -5.10 21.63
C GLN A 83 2.45 -5.91 20.66
N LEU A 84 3.14 -5.23 19.73
CA LEU A 84 4.03 -5.87 18.76
C LEU A 84 5.21 -6.58 19.43
N THR A 85 5.77 -6.00 20.48
CA THR A 85 6.84 -6.64 21.25
C THR A 85 6.35 -7.85 22.05
N ASN A 86 5.13 -7.80 22.59
CA ASN A 86 4.61 -8.86 23.45
C ASN A 86 3.99 -10.03 22.67
N THR A 87 3.38 -9.76 21.52
CA THR A 87 2.64 -10.75 20.73
C THR A 87 3.50 -11.32 19.60
N PHE A 88 4.29 -10.47 18.93
CA PHE A 88 5.07 -10.87 17.75
C PHE A 88 6.57 -10.95 18.04
N TYR A 89 7.00 -10.67 19.28
CA TYR A 89 8.39 -10.70 19.71
C TYR A 89 9.34 -9.83 18.86
N TYR A 90 8.82 -8.79 18.22
CA TYR A 90 9.66 -7.77 17.61
C TYR A 90 10.43 -7.00 18.69
N SER A 91 11.62 -6.52 18.36
CA SER A 91 12.25 -5.50 19.21
C SER A 91 11.40 -4.21 19.15
N PRO A 92 11.44 -3.36 20.20
CA PRO A 92 10.75 -2.07 20.17
C PRO A 92 11.10 -1.24 18.93
N GLU A 93 12.37 -1.25 18.54
CA GLU A 93 12.87 -0.50 17.38
C GLU A 93 12.32 -1.07 16.06
N ALA A 94 12.21 -2.40 15.95
CA ALA A 94 11.62 -3.06 14.78
C ALA A 94 10.10 -2.81 14.69
N ALA A 95 9.42 -2.70 15.83
CA ALA A 95 8.02 -2.31 15.89
C ALA A 95 7.84 -0.85 15.43
N ASP A 96 8.65 0.08 15.93
CA ASP A 96 8.61 1.49 15.52
C ASP A 96 8.88 1.68 14.02
N VAL A 97 9.87 0.99 13.46
CA VAL A 97 10.16 1.02 12.01
C VAL A 97 8.94 0.61 11.20
N GLN A 98 8.28 -0.49 11.58
CA GLN A 98 7.10 -0.98 10.86
C GLN A 98 5.91 -0.02 11.02
N ILE A 99 5.70 0.57 12.20
CA ILE A 99 4.64 1.56 12.43
C ILE A 99 4.87 2.79 11.57
N GLN A 100 6.06 3.38 11.62
CA GLN A 100 6.39 4.57 10.82
C GLN A 100 6.28 4.29 9.32
N ALA A 101 6.74 3.12 8.87
CA ALA A 101 6.65 2.74 7.48
C ALA A 101 5.19 2.52 7.04
N ALA A 102 4.38 1.86 7.86
CA ALA A 102 2.96 1.65 7.59
C ALA A 102 2.20 2.98 7.55
N GLN A 103 2.44 3.88 8.50
CA GLN A 103 1.81 5.21 8.49
C GLN A 103 2.24 6.06 7.30
N ALA A 104 3.49 5.93 6.83
CA ALA A 104 3.94 6.66 5.65
C ALA A 104 3.40 6.07 4.33
N GLU A 105 3.38 4.75 4.20
CA GLU A 105 3.25 4.06 2.92
C GLU A 105 2.00 3.19 2.77
N LEU A 106 1.26 2.86 3.82
CA LEU A 106 0.07 2.00 3.77
C LEU A 106 -1.18 2.69 4.32
N CYS A 107 -1.02 3.50 5.37
CA CYS A 107 -2.13 4.14 6.09
C CYS A 107 -1.86 5.60 6.53
N PRO A 108 -1.60 6.53 5.60
CA PRO A 108 -1.29 7.94 5.90
C PRO A 108 -2.41 8.74 6.58
N GLU A 109 -3.66 8.34 6.47
CA GLU A 109 -4.78 8.95 7.18
C GLU A 109 -4.75 8.73 8.69
N THR A 110 -3.99 7.75 9.19
CA THR A 110 -3.78 7.55 10.64
C THR A 110 -2.96 8.67 11.27
N LEU A 111 -2.31 9.51 10.46
CA LEU A 111 -1.55 10.69 10.91
C LEU A 111 -2.42 11.96 10.95
N ARG A 112 -3.67 11.92 10.47
CA ARG A 112 -4.54 13.10 10.48
C ARG A 112 -5.17 13.29 11.87
N PRO A 113 -5.15 14.52 12.42
CA PRO A 113 -5.72 14.83 13.74
C PRO A 113 -7.24 14.75 13.77
#